data_AF-A0AAF1JX70-F1
#
_entry.id   AF-A0AAF1JX70-F1
#
_cell.length_a   1.000
_cell.length_b   1.000
_cell.length_c   1.000
_cell.angle_alpha   90.00
_cell.angle_beta   90.00
_cell.angle_gamma   90.00
#
_symmetry.space_group_name_H-M   'P 1'
#
loop_
_entity.id
_entity.type
_entity.pdbx_description
1 polymer ?
#
loop_
_entity_poly.entity_id
_entity_poly.type
_entity_poly.pdbx_seq_one_letter_code
_entity_poly.pdbx_strand_id
1 'polypeptide(L)'
;MERRRLLIAGLACASLPGVARAQNAAALAREYQGLHPATYYVAADRLMQAGQRDDAVFIFYLGQLRFRTHLAARPELPRDRDAAVFASLSERVGRPVNEYAFGDMPALLRTLDAVMVYDRENPDPFTPAATYPDATRSACEGMAQFRTNLAGRFDEIRRLRAANGLENR
;
A
#
# COMPACT_ATOMS: atom_id res chain seq x y z
N MET A 1 5.78 23.79 55.93
CA MET A 1 4.97 23.47 54.73
C MET A 1 5.90 22.99 53.62
N GLU A 2 6.19 21.68 53.59
CA GLU A 2 6.96 21.03 52.52
C GLU A 2 6.07 20.85 51.28
N ARG A 3 6.58 21.24 50.10
CA ARG A 3 5.98 20.87 48.81
C ARG A 3 6.86 19.79 48.16
N ARG A 4 6.44 18.54 48.30
CA ARG A 4 6.94 17.39 47.51
C ARG A 4 6.67 17.65 46.02
N ARG A 5 7.72 17.75 45.21
CA ARG A 5 7.63 17.69 43.75
C ARG A 5 7.68 16.22 43.34
N LEU A 6 6.56 15.68 42.86
CA LEU A 6 6.51 14.40 42.16
C LEU A 6 7.20 14.55 40.80
N LEU A 7 8.31 13.84 40.60
CA LEU A 7 8.88 13.58 39.29
C LEU A 7 8.10 12.43 38.65
N ILE A 8 7.26 12.74 37.67
CA ILE A 8 6.67 11.73 36.78
C ILE A 8 7.77 11.38 35.77
N ALA A 9 8.40 10.23 35.95
CA ALA A 9 9.27 9.62 34.95
C ALA A 9 8.39 9.18 33.77
N GLY A 10 8.34 10.01 32.72
CA GLY A 10 7.74 9.64 31.45
C GLY A 10 8.52 8.49 30.83
N LEU A 11 7.92 7.31 30.78
CA LEU A 11 8.42 6.17 30.02
C LEU A 11 8.35 6.53 28.53
N ALA A 12 9.45 6.97 27.95
CA ALA A 12 9.55 7.13 26.51
C ALA A 12 9.59 5.72 25.88
N CYS A 13 8.44 5.25 25.41
CA CYS A 13 8.37 4.09 24.52
C CYS A 13 9.19 4.42 23.26
N ALA A 14 10.39 3.88 23.16
CA ALA A 14 11.17 3.93 21.93
C ALA A 14 10.37 3.18 20.85
N SER A 15 9.87 3.93 19.86
CA SER A 15 9.19 3.35 18.71
C SER A 15 10.19 2.53 17.90
N LEU A 16 9.87 1.26 17.67
CA LEU A 16 10.66 0.39 16.79
C LEU A 16 10.80 1.08 15.42
N PRO A 17 11.99 1.05 14.79
CA PRO A 17 12.26 1.78 13.54
C PRO A 17 11.31 1.40 12.39
N GLY A 18 10.76 0.18 12.40
CA GLY A 18 9.76 -0.27 11.42
C GLY A 18 8.36 0.32 11.63
N VAL A 19 8.00 0.74 12.85
CA VAL A 19 6.67 1.31 13.18
C VAL A 19 6.64 2.81 12.90
N ALA A 20 7.77 3.51 13.06
CA ALA A 20 7.88 4.94 12.75
C ALA A 20 7.87 5.24 11.23
N ARG A 21 8.33 4.31 10.40
CA ARG A 21 8.47 4.51 8.95
C ARG A 21 7.13 4.45 8.19
N ALA A 22 6.24 3.51 8.55
CA ALA A 22 4.91 3.40 7.95
C ALA A 22 3.96 4.58 8.29
N GLN A 23 4.26 5.34 9.35
CA GLN A 23 3.44 6.49 9.76
C GLN A 23 3.47 7.65 8.76
N ASN A 24 4.54 7.77 7.95
CA ASN A 24 4.65 8.84 6.96
C ASN A 24 3.81 8.56 5.70
N ALA A 25 3.74 7.29 5.28
CA ALA A 25 2.97 6.88 4.10
C ALA A 25 1.46 7.18 4.23
N ALA A 26 0.87 6.99 5.42
CA ALA A 26 -0.53 7.31 5.68
C ALA A 26 -0.81 8.82 5.62
N ALA A 27 0.15 9.65 6.05
CA ALA A 27 0.07 11.11 5.91
C ALA A 27 0.19 11.53 4.44
N LEU A 28 1.17 10.99 3.71
CA LEU A 28 1.35 11.20 2.27
C LEU A 28 0.11 10.79 1.47
N ALA A 29 -0.54 9.69 1.84
CA ALA A 29 -1.75 9.20 1.16
C ALA A 29 -2.92 10.20 1.17
N ARG A 30 -2.97 11.11 2.16
CA ARG A 30 -4.00 12.17 2.23
C ARG A 30 -3.85 13.19 1.12
N GLU A 31 -2.63 13.45 0.65
CA GLU A 31 -2.36 14.40 -0.45
C GLU A 31 -3.00 13.96 -1.77
N TYR A 32 -3.26 12.66 -1.92
CA TYR A 32 -3.81 12.07 -3.13
C TYR A 32 -5.31 11.75 -3.02
N GLN A 33 -5.93 12.00 -1.87
CA GLN A 33 -7.33 11.65 -1.63
C GLN A 33 -8.26 12.37 -2.61
N GLY A 34 -9.18 11.63 -3.24
CA GLY A 34 -10.10 12.17 -4.22
C GLY A 34 -9.50 12.45 -5.60
N LEU A 35 -8.19 12.22 -5.79
CA LEU A 35 -7.56 12.26 -7.10
C LEU A 35 -7.75 10.93 -7.84
N HIS A 36 -7.60 10.98 -9.16
CA HIS A 36 -7.63 9.77 -10.00
C HIS A 36 -6.56 8.75 -9.53
N PRO A 37 -6.88 7.45 -9.38
CA PRO A 37 -5.96 6.45 -8.80
C PRO A 37 -4.58 6.32 -9.47
N ALA A 38 -4.45 6.74 -10.74
CA ALA A 38 -3.16 6.83 -11.44
C ALA A 38 -2.14 7.74 -10.72
N THR A 39 -2.59 8.75 -9.96
CA THR A 39 -1.69 9.67 -9.24
C THR A 39 -0.87 8.95 -8.16
N TYR A 40 -1.44 7.93 -7.51
CA TYR A 40 -0.75 7.09 -6.54
C TYR A 40 0.42 6.33 -7.18
N TYR A 41 0.25 5.83 -8.40
CA TYR A 41 1.34 5.16 -9.12
C TYR A 41 2.48 6.14 -9.47
N VAL A 42 2.14 7.36 -9.90
CA VAL A 42 3.14 8.40 -10.16
C VAL A 42 3.87 8.79 -8.87
N ALA A 43 3.16 8.88 -7.75
CA ALA A 43 3.75 9.16 -6.45
C ALA A 43 4.68 8.02 -5.99
N ALA A 44 4.25 6.76 -6.13
CA ALA A 44 5.08 5.60 -5.80
C ALA A 44 6.38 5.58 -6.63
N ASP A 45 6.33 5.89 -7.92
CA ASP A 45 7.52 6.01 -8.77
C ASP A 45 8.49 7.07 -8.25
N ARG A 46 7.99 8.26 -7.87
CA ARG A 46 8.81 9.32 -7.26
C ARG A 46 9.43 8.89 -5.93
N LEU A 47 8.67 8.22 -5.07
CA LEU A 47 9.16 7.71 -3.79
C LEU A 47 10.24 6.63 -3.98
N MET A 48 10.09 5.76 -4.98
CA MET A 48 11.11 4.79 -5.35
C MET A 48 12.41 5.48 -5.79
N GLN A 49 12.30 6.50 -6.64
CA GLN A 49 13.45 7.29 -7.12
C GLN A 49 14.13 8.07 -5.99
N ALA A 50 13.37 8.54 -5.01
CA ALA A 50 13.88 9.23 -3.81
C ALA A 50 14.45 8.28 -2.74
N GLY A 51 14.41 6.96 -2.95
CA GLY A 51 14.86 5.97 -1.97
C GLY A 51 13.90 5.74 -0.80
N GLN A 52 12.72 6.35 -0.81
CA GLN A 52 11.65 6.18 0.18
C GLN A 52 10.82 4.92 -0.13
N ARG A 53 11.49 3.79 -0.26
CA ARG A 53 10.92 2.58 -0.88
C ARG A 53 9.74 1.99 -0.10
N ASP A 54 9.79 1.98 1.23
CA ASP A 54 8.67 1.46 2.05
C ASP A 54 7.40 2.32 1.90
N ASP A 55 7.54 3.65 1.89
CA ASP A 55 6.43 4.58 1.61
C ASP A 55 5.89 4.34 0.19
N ALA A 56 6.79 4.09 -0.77
CA ALA A 56 6.42 3.79 -2.14
C ALA A 56 5.56 2.51 -2.25
N VAL A 57 5.92 1.45 -1.50
CA VAL A 57 5.15 0.19 -1.46
C VAL A 57 3.74 0.45 -0.94
N PHE A 58 3.60 1.19 0.15
CA PHE A 58 2.29 1.53 0.70
C PHE A 58 1.44 2.34 -0.30
N ILE A 59 2.00 3.43 -0.85
CA ILE A 59 1.29 4.29 -1.79
C ILE A 59 0.91 3.54 -3.07
N PHE A 60 1.79 2.66 -3.55
CA PHE A 60 1.52 1.79 -4.70
C PHE A 60 0.34 0.85 -4.46
N TYR A 61 0.33 0.10 -3.35
CA TYR A 61 -0.74 -0.85 -3.08
C TYR A 61 -2.07 -0.16 -2.76
N LEU A 62 -2.05 1.01 -2.10
CA LEU A 62 -3.26 1.83 -1.94
C LEU A 62 -3.79 2.32 -3.29
N GLY A 63 -2.90 2.79 -4.16
CA GLY A 63 -3.23 3.15 -5.53
C GLY A 63 -3.83 1.98 -6.31
N GLN A 64 -3.23 0.79 -6.20
CA GLN A 64 -3.71 -0.42 -6.86
C GLN A 64 -5.11 -0.82 -6.37
N LEU A 65 -5.36 -0.75 -5.06
CA LEU A 65 -6.69 -1.00 -4.48
C LEU A 65 -7.73 -0.03 -5.08
N ARG A 66 -7.45 1.27 -5.03
CA ARG A 66 -8.36 2.32 -5.52
C ARG A 66 -8.57 2.26 -7.03
N PHE A 67 -7.53 1.93 -7.81
CA PHE A 67 -7.65 1.79 -9.26
C PHE A 67 -8.51 0.57 -9.61
N ARG A 68 -8.31 -0.56 -8.93
CA ARG A 68 -9.17 -1.75 -9.12
C ARG A 68 -10.63 -1.45 -8.78
N THR A 69 -10.89 -0.72 -7.69
CA THR A 69 -12.23 -0.25 -7.33
C THR A 69 -12.82 0.64 -8.44
N HIS A 70 -12.06 1.61 -8.94
CA HIS A 70 -12.48 2.52 -10.02
C HIS A 70 -12.90 1.78 -11.29
N LEU A 71 -12.10 0.79 -11.72
CA LEU A 71 -12.39 0.00 -12.92
C LEU A 71 -13.59 -0.92 -12.71
N ALA A 72 -13.71 -1.54 -11.53
CA ALA A 72 -14.87 -2.38 -11.20
C ALA A 72 -16.17 -1.57 -11.08
N ALA A 73 -16.09 -0.31 -10.66
CA ALA A 73 -17.23 0.60 -10.53
C ALA A 73 -17.77 1.10 -11.88
N ARG A 74 -16.97 1.04 -12.94
CA ARG A 74 -17.27 1.62 -14.27
C ARG A 74 -16.87 0.66 -15.39
N PRO A 75 -17.48 -0.54 -15.46
CA PRO A 75 -17.11 -1.58 -16.42
C PRO A 75 -17.33 -1.19 -17.88
N GLU A 76 -18.13 -0.16 -18.14
CA GLU A 76 -18.43 0.41 -19.45
C GLU A 76 -17.33 1.33 -20.00
N LEU A 77 -16.32 1.69 -19.20
CA LEU A 77 -15.21 2.52 -19.66
C LEU A 77 -14.46 1.83 -20.83
N PRO A 78 -14.06 2.58 -21.86
CA PRO A 78 -13.30 2.01 -22.96
C PRO A 78 -12.00 1.34 -22.47
N ARG A 79 -11.73 0.14 -22.99
CA ARG A 79 -10.58 -0.68 -22.57
C ARG A 79 -9.22 -0.04 -22.85
N ASP A 80 -9.16 0.85 -23.84
CA ASP A 80 -7.99 1.60 -24.26
C ASP A 80 -7.74 2.88 -23.43
N ARG A 81 -8.57 3.12 -22.39
CA ARG A 81 -8.44 4.25 -21.47
C ARG A 81 -7.88 3.78 -20.12
N ASP A 82 -8.66 3.89 -19.06
CA ASP A 82 -8.17 3.69 -17.69
C ASP A 82 -7.66 2.26 -17.44
N ALA A 83 -8.24 1.26 -18.10
CA ALA A 83 -7.73 -0.12 -18.02
C ALA A 83 -6.33 -0.26 -18.66
N ALA A 84 -6.09 0.37 -19.81
CA ALA A 84 -4.78 0.41 -20.44
C ALA A 84 -3.75 1.21 -19.62
N VAL A 85 -4.19 2.31 -18.99
CA VAL A 85 -3.37 3.10 -18.06
C VAL A 85 -2.99 2.27 -16.84
N PHE A 86 -3.95 1.58 -16.22
CA PHE A 86 -3.72 0.69 -15.09
C PHE A 86 -2.71 -0.41 -15.42
N ALA A 87 -2.87 -1.07 -16.57
CA ALA A 87 -1.96 -2.12 -17.03
C ALA A 87 -0.54 -1.56 -17.22
N SER A 88 -0.41 -0.44 -17.95
CA SER A 88 0.89 0.19 -18.23
C SER A 88 1.61 0.64 -16.96
N LEU A 89 0.89 1.25 -16.01
CA LEU A 89 1.46 1.68 -14.74
C LEU A 89 1.81 0.51 -13.82
N SER A 90 1.01 -0.56 -13.82
CA SER A 90 1.29 -1.78 -13.06
C SER A 90 2.55 -2.48 -13.55
N GLU A 91 2.79 -2.50 -14.86
CA GLU A 91 4.05 -3.04 -15.41
C GLU A 91 5.24 -2.13 -15.12
N ARG A 92 5.13 -0.83 -15.41
CA ARG A 92 6.27 0.09 -15.33
C ARG A 92 6.66 0.42 -13.90
N VAL A 93 5.69 0.74 -13.05
CA VAL A 93 5.91 1.14 -11.65
C VAL A 93 5.82 -0.05 -10.71
N GLY A 94 4.87 -0.96 -10.95
CA GLY A 94 4.67 -2.11 -10.09
C GLY A 94 5.85 -3.06 -10.11
N ARG A 95 6.53 -3.26 -11.24
CA ARG A 95 7.71 -4.15 -11.30
C ARG A 95 8.82 -3.76 -10.30
N PRO A 96 9.40 -2.54 -10.32
CA PRO A 96 10.43 -2.17 -9.34
C PRO A 96 9.92 -2.12 -7.90
N VAL A 97 8.66 -1.70 -7.67
CA VAL A 97 8.06 -1.70 -6.32
C VAL A 97 7.93 -3.14 -5.79
N ASN A 98 7.39 -4.05 -6.59
CA ASN A 98 7.22 -5.45 -6.22
C ASN A 98 8.57 -6.15 -6.03
N GLU A 99 9.56 -5.88 -6.88
CA GLU A 99 10.90 -6.46 -6.72
C GLU A 99 11.50 -6.15 -5.34
N TYR A 100 11.37 -4.89 -4.89
CA TYR A 100 11.79 -4.45 -3.56
C TYR A 100 10.91 -5.04 -2.44
N ALA A 101 9.59 -4.97 -2.60
CA ALA A 101 8.63 -5.39 -1.57
C ALA A 101 8.74 -6.89 -1.28
N PHE A 102 8.84 -7.72 -2.32
CA PHE A 102 8.95 -9.16 -2.19
C PHE A 102 10.30 -9.60 -1.58
N GLY A 103 11.27 -8.70 -1.48
CA GLY A 103 12.50 -8.93 -0.72
C GLY A 103 12.25 -9.09 0.78
N ASP A 104 11.24 -8.42 1.34
CA ASP A 104 10.85 -8.50 2.75
C ASP A 104 9.34 -8.83 2.83
N MET A 105 9.01 -10.12 2.73
CA MET A 105 7.62 -10.56 2.75
C MET A 105 6.90 -10.21 4.07
N PRO A 106 7.51 -10.37 5.27
CA PRO A 106 6.86 -9.93 6.50
C PRO A 106 6.47 -8.45 6.46
N ALA A 107 7.32 -7.56 5.94
CA ALA A 107 6.98 -6.15 5.77
C ALA A 107 5.89 -5.93 4.71
N LEU A 108 5.93 -6.66 3.59
CA LEU A 108 4.90 -6.58 2.57
C LEU A 108 3.51 -6.98 3.13
N LEU A 109 3.41 -8.10 3.85
CA LEU A 109 2.15 -8.54 4.45
C LEU A 109 1.59 -7.49 5.43
N ARG A 110 2.44 -6.90 6.29
CA ARG A 110 2.04 -5.79 7.17
C ARG A 110 1.57 -4.57 6.39
N THR A 111 2.22 -4.27 5.26
CA THR A 111 1.86 -3.12 4.41
C THR A 111 0.50 -3.34 3.74
N LEU A 112 0.22 -4.54 3.25
CA LEU A 112 -1.10 -4.89 2.68
C LEU A 112 -2.21 -4.79 3.72
N ASP A 113 -1.96 -5.30 4.93
CA ASP A 113 -2.89 -5.18 6.06
C ASP A 113 -3.15 -3.69 6.40
N ALA A 114 -2.08 -2.87 6.45
CA ALA A 114 -2.18 -1.44 6.71
C ALA A 114 -2.92 -0.66 5.61
N VAL A 115 -2.73 -1.00 4.33
CA VAL A 115 -3.45 -0.41 3.20
C VAL A 115 -4.96 -0.65 3.32
N MET A 116 -5.36 -1.89 3.62
CA MET A 116 -6.78 -2.23 3.78
C MET A 116 -7.42 -1.55 5.00
N VAL A 117 -6.67 -1.38 6.09
CA VAL A 117 -7.12 -0.59 7.25
C VAL A 117 -7.27 0.88 6.87
N TYR A 118 -6.24 1.46 6.24
CA TYR A 118 -6.24 2.87 5.85
C TYR A 118 -7.41 3.20 4.91
N ASP A 119 -7.64 2.37 3.89
CA ASP A 119 -8.70 2.63 2.91
C ASP A 119 -10.10 2.60 3.53
N ARG A 120 -10.31 1.70 4.51
CA ARG A 120 -11.56 1.63 5.29
C ARG A 120 -11.78 2.85 6.16
N GLU A 121 -10.72 3.35 6.79
CA GLU A 121 -10.78 4.52 7.69
C GLU A 121 -10.79 5.85 6.93
N ASN A 122 -10.33 5.86 5.67
CA ASN A 122 -10.23 7.04 4.82
C ASN A 122 -10.87 6.76 3.46
N PRO A 123 -12.21 6.61 3.38
CA PRO A 123 -12.91 6.28 2.15
C PRO A 123 -12.52 7.22 1.00
N ASP A 124 -12.32 6.64 -0.18
CA ASP A 124 -11.95 7.39 -1.38
C ASP A 124 -13.14 8.19 -1.94
N PRO A 125 -13.08 9.53 -1.99
CA PRO A 125 -14.13 10.34 -2.60
C PRO A 125 -14.19 10.20 -4.13
N PHE A 126 -13.13 9.71 -4.79
CA PHE A 126 -13.10 9.57 -6.26
C PHE A 126 -13.97 8.40 -6.74
N THR A 127 -13.96 7.28 -6.02
CA THR A 127 -14.91 6.18 -6.21
C THR A 127 -15.57 5.82 -4.87
N PRO A 128 -16.59 6.57 -4.44
CA PRO A 128 -17.18 6.43 -3.11
C PRO A 128 -17.82 5.05 -2.89
N ALA A 129 -17.45 4.39 -1.80
CA ALA A 129 -18.00 3.07 -1.44
C ALA A 129 -19.53 3.10 -1.23
N ALA A 130 -20.08 4.23 -0.77
CA ALA A 130 -21.54 4.41 -0.64
C ALA A 130 -22.27 4.35 -1.99
N THR A 131 -21.60 4.73 -3.08
CA THR A 131 -22.14 4.70 -4.44
C THR A 131 -21.80 3.38 -5.14
N TYR A 132 -20.63 2.80 -4.87
CA TYR A 132 -20.11 1.61 -5.54
C TYR A 132 -19.74 0.47 -4.56
N PRO A 133 -20.68 -0.01 -3.71
CA PRO A 133 -20.37 -0.93 -2.62
C PRO A 133 -19.84 -2.29 -3.12
N ASP A 134 -20.34 -2.79 -4.24
CA ASP A 134 -19.91 -4.06 -4.82
C ASP A 134 -18.49 -3.99 -5.40
N ALA A 135 -18.17 -2.88 -6.07
CA ALA A 135 -16.82 -2.64 -6.60
C ALA A 135 -15.79 -2.53 -5.46
N THR A 136 -16.11 -1.77 -4.40
CA THR A 136 -15.26 -1.67 -3.22
C THR A 136 -15.07 -3.03 -2.55
N ARG A 137 -16.15 -3.79 -2.34
CA ARG A 137 -16.07 -5.12 -1.74
C ARG A 137 -15.18 -6.05 -2.56
N SER A 138 -15.40 -6.13 -3.87
CA SER A 138 -14.63 -6.98 -4.78
C SER A 138 -13.13 -6.63 -4.77
N ALA A 139 -12.78 -5.34 -4.78
CA ALA A 139 -11.39 -4.91 -4.74
C ALA A 139 -10.70 -5.26 -3.41
N CYS A 140 -11.38 -5.05 -2.28
CA CYS A 140 -10.89 -5.42 -0.95
C CYS A 140 -10.71 -6.93 -0.80
N GLU A 141 -11.67 -7.74 -1.25
CA GLU A 141 -11.59 -9.21 -1.25
C GLU A 141 -10.41 -9.69 -2.10
N GLY A 142 -10.23 -9.11 -3.29
CA GLY A 142 -9.09 -9.43 -4.16
C GLY A 142 -7.74 -9.12 -3.51
N MET A 143 -7.63 -8.01 -2.77
CA MET A 143 -6.41 -7.68 -2.04
C MET A 143 -6.17 -8.61 -0.83
N ALA A 144 -7.22 -8.95 -0.10
CA ALA A 144 -7.14 -9.90 1.02
C ALA A 144 -6.73 -11.31 0.54
N GLN A 145 -7.25 -11.75 -0.60
CA GLN A 145 -6.86 -13.00 -1.24
C GLN A 145 -5.40 -12.96 -1.70
N PHE A 146 -4.97 -11.87 -2.35
CA PHE A 146 -3.57 -11.69 -2.73
C PHE A 146 -2.64 -11.78 -1.52
N ARG A 147 -2.95 -11.06 -0.43
CA ARG A 147 -2.21 -11.13 0.84
C ARG A 147 -2.16 -12.55 1.40
N THR A 148 -3.28 -13.26 1.41
CA THR A 148 -3.36 -14.66 1.89
C THR A 148 -2.50 -15.59 1.04
N ASN A 149 -2.56 -15.45 -0.28
CA ASN A 149 -1.75 -16.24 -1.21
C ASN A 149 -0.25 -16.01 -1.00
N LEU A 150 0.17 -14.76 -0.78
CA LEU A 150 1.57 -14.44 -0.48
C LEU A 150 2.03 -15.08 0.83
N ALA A 151 1.21 -15.01 1.88
CA ALA A 151 1.51 -15.62 3.17
C ALA A 151 1.66 -17.15 3.07
N GLY A 152 0.78 -17.82 2.31
CA GLY A 152 0.84 -19.26 2.10
C GLY A 152 2.00 -19.74 1.21
N ARG A 153 2.60 -18.85 0.42
CA ARG A 153 3.68 -19.16 -0.52
C ARG A 153 5.02 -18.54 -0.15
N PHE A 154 5.15 -18.04 1.08
CA PHE A 154 6.32 -17.26 1.47
C PHE A 154 7.65 -17.98 1.20
N ASP A 155 7.79 -19.24 1.63
CA ASP A 155 9.02 -20.01 1.42
C ASP A 155 9.32 -20.27 -0.07
N GLU A 156 8.27 -20.54 -0.86
CA GLU A 156 8.39 -20.70 -2.31
C GLU A 156 8.90 -19.43 -2.97
N ILE A 157 8.32 -18.28 -2.60
CA ILE A 157 8.73 -16.97 -3.12
C ILE A 157 10.19 -16.69 -2.78
N ARG A 158 10.63 -16.92 -1.53
CA ARG A 158 12.04 -16.72 -1.14
C ARG A 158 12.99 -17.58 -1.97
N ARG A 159 12.65 -18.85 -2.18
CA ARG A 159 13.44 -19.77 -3.02
C ARG A 159 13.51 -19.30 -4.47
N LEU A 160 12.37 -18.93 -5.06
CA LEU A 160 12.32 -18.43 -6.44
C LEU A 160 13.13 -17.14 -6.60
N ARG A 161 13.08 -16.23 -5.64
CA ARG A 161 13.90 -15.01 -5.64
C ARG A 161 15.39 -15.34 -5.64
N ALA A 162 15.83 -16.19 -4.72
CA ALA A 162 17.23 -16.61 -4.65
C ALA A 162 17.70 -17.29 -5.94
N ALA A 163 16.87 -18.16 -6.53
CA ALA A 163 17.16 -18.82 -7.80
C ALA A 163 17.29 -17.84 -8.98
N ASN A 164 16.59 -16.70 -8.92
CA ASN A 164 16.66 -15.63 -9.92
C ASN A 164 17.70 -14.53 -9.57
N GLY A 165 18.55 -14.74 -8.56
CA GLY A 165 19.57 -13.78 -8.14
C GLY A 165 19.00 -12.53 -7.45
N LEU A 166 17.75 -12.56 -6.99
CA LEU A 166 17.10 -11.48 -6.28
C LEU A 166 17.34 -11.60 -4.77
N GLU A 167 17.60 -10.46 -4.13
CA GLU A 167 17.86 -10.38 -2.70
C GLU A 167 16.61 -10.76 -1.87
N ASN A 168 16.82 -11.50 -0.79
CA ASN A 168 15.86 -11.66 0.30
C ASN A 168 16.40 -10.85 1.49
N ARG A 169 15.72 -9.75 1.80
CA ARG A 169 16.11 -8.76 2.81
C ARG A 169 15.67 -9.18 4.21
#